data_AF-A0A258DTZ8-F1
#
_entry.id   AF-A0A258DTZ8-F1
#
_cell.length_a   1.000
_cell.length_b   1.000
_cell.length_c   1.000
_cell.angle_alpha   90.00
_cell.angle_beta   90.00
_cell.angle_gamma   90.00
#
_symmetry.space_group_name_H-M   'P 1'
#
loop_
_entity.id
_entity.type
_entity.pdbx_description
1 polymer ?
#
loop_
_entity_poly.entity_id
_entity_poly.type
_entity_poly.pdbx_seq_one_letter_code
_entity_poly.pdbx_strand_id
1 'polypeptide(L)' 'LTACAHGLACYWGTGGPTFWAEAREDFGLEGEDMLMGFFYVAKPATDNWPAGKREPIAEKVNWVRE' A
#
# COMPACT_ATOMS: atom_id res chain seq x y z
N LEU A 1 -5.46 -6.37 3.69
CA LEU A 1 -6.63 -7.25 3.96
C LEU A 1 -6.18 -8.62 4.46
N THR A 2 -5.52 -9.44 3.64
CA THR A 2 -5.13 -10.81 3.99
C THR A 2 -4.20 -10.89 5.22
N ALA A 3 -3.17 -10.05 5.30
CA ALA A 3 -2.30 -9.98 6.48
C ALA A 3 -3.10 -9.75 7.77
N CYS A 4 -3.96 -8.72 7.79
CA CYS A 4 -4.84 -8.44 8.92
C CYS A 4 -5.79 -9.60 9.26
N ALA A 5 -6.31 -10.31 8.25
CA ALA A 5 -7.17 -11.48 8.44
C ALA A 5 -6.44 -12.64 9.16
N HIS A 6 -5.11 -12.69 9.06
CA HIS A 6 -4.26 -13.63 9.79
C HIS A 6 -3.61 -13.01 11.05
N GLY A 7 -4.12 -11.88 11.54
CA GLY A 7 -3.62 -11.22 12.75
C GLY A 7 -2.26 -10.52 12.57
N LEU A 8 -1.84 -10.25 11.34
CA LEU A 8 -0.61 -9.52 11.03
C LEU A 8 -0.89 -8.07 10.65
N ALA A 9 -0.02 -7.16 11.08
CA ALA A 9 -0.01 -5.79 10.59
C ALA A 9 0.77 -5.68 9.29
N CYS A 10 0.41 -4.70 8.47
CA CYS A 10 1.14 -4.40 7.25
C CYS A 10 1.21 -2.90 6.98
N TYR A 11 2.27 -2.49 6.29
CA TYR A 11 2.50 -1.13 5.82
C TYR A 11 2.96 -1.16 4.37
N TRP A 12 2.30 -0.38 3.51
CA TRP A 12 2.76 -0.13 2.15
C TRP A 12 3.46 1.22 2.13
N GLY A 13 4.74 1.24 1.77
CA GLY A 13 5.49 2.46 1.52
C GLY A 13 5.93 2.55 0.06
N THR A 14 5.64 3.69 -0.58
CA THR A 14 6.19 4.08 -1.89
C THR A 14 7.07 5.30 -1.64
N GLY A 15 8.38 5.12 -1.71
CA GLY A 15 9.37 6.13 -1.33
C GLY A 15 10.56 6.16 -2.29
N GLY A 16 11.60 6.93 -1.97
CA GLY A 16 12.76 7.15 -2.85
C GLY A 16 13.27 5.91 -3.59
N PRO A 17 13.60 4.79 -2.89
CA PRO A 17 14.12 3.58 -3.53
C PRO A 17 13.19 2.95 -4.56
N THR A 18 11.88 3.19 -4.46
CA THR A 18 10.88 2.73 -5.43
C THR A 18 11.10 3.35 -6.82
N PHE A 19 11.75 4.52 -6.89
CA PHE A 19 11.95 5.29 -8.12
C PHE A 19 13.41 5.32 -8.59
N TRP A 20 14.32 4.65 -7.90
CA TRP A 20 15.71 4.57 -8.34
C TRP A 20 15.81 3.65 -9.55
N ALA A 21 16.39 4.15 -10.64
CA ALA A 21 16.53 3.38 -11.86
C ALA A 21 17.44 2.16 -11.65
N GLU A 22 18.47 2.33 -10.82
CA GLU A 22 19.46 1.32 -10.47
C GLU A 22 18.86 0.16 -9.67
N ALA A 23 17.85 0.42 -8.83
CA ALA A 23 17.19 -0.61 -8.03
C ALA A 23 16.46 -1.66 -8.91
N ARG A 24 16.16 -1.33 -10.17
CA ARG A 24 15.51 -2.28 -11.09
C ARG A 24 16.33 -3.55 -11.27
N GLU A 25 17.65 -3.42 -11.38
CA GLU A 25 18.55 -4.56 -11.55
C GLU A 25 18.58 -5.42 -10.28
N ASP A 26 18.68 -4.80 -9.10
CA ASP A 26 18.68 -5.50 -7.81
C ASP A 26 17.40 -6.32 -7.56
N PHE A 27 16.27 -5.85 -8.10
CA PHE A 27 14.96 -6.52 -7.98
C PHE A 27 14.60 -7.40 -9.19
N GLY A 28 15.48 -7.50 -10.20
CA GLY A 28 15.24 -8.32 -11.39
C GLY A 28 14.07 -7.85 -12.25
N LEU A 29 13.84 -6.53 -12.34
CA LEU A 29 12.76 -5.94 -13.12
C LEU A 29 13.18 -5.75 -14.58
N GLU A 30 12.39 -6.26 -15.50
CA GLU A 30 12.69 -6.23 -16.94
C GLU A 30 11.60 -5.48 -17.72
N GLY A 31 11.91 -5.04 -18.94
CA GLY A 31 10.94 -4.39 -19.83
C GLY A 31 10.13 -3.29 -19.15
N GLU A 32 8.81 -3.50 -19.09
CA GLU A 32 7.82 -2.56 -18.53
C GLU A 32 7.52 -2.77 -17.03
N ASP A 33 8.23 -3.68 -16.35
CA ASP A 33 8.05 -3.92 -14.93
C ASP A 33 8.27 -2.63 -14.11
N MET A 34 7.43 -2.41 -13.10
CA MET A 34 7.52 -1.25 -12.22
C MET A 34 7.62 -1.68 -10.76
N LEU A 35 8.63 -1.16 -10.06
CA LEU A 35 8.65 -1.22 -8.60
C LEU A 35 7.58 -0.25 -8.08
N MET A 36 6.55 -0.77 -7.41
CA MET A 36 5.42 0.05 -6.91
C MET A 36 5.57 0.45 -5.45
N GLY A 37 6.47 -0.20 -4.72
CA GLY A 37 6.72 0.06 -3.31
C GLY A 37 7.14 -1.20 -2.57
N PHE A 38 7.25 -1.04 -1.25
CA PHE A 38 7.59 -2.11 -0.32
C PHE A 38 6.38 -2.41 0.55
N PHE A 39 5.99 -3.68 0.58
CA PHE A 39 4.91 -4.17 1.42
C PHE A 39 5.48 -4.90 2.63
N TYR A 40 5.57 -4.19 3.75
CA TYR A 40 6.07 -4.72 5.01
C TYR A 40 4.95 -5.47 5.73
N VAL A 41 5.24 -6.67 6.22
CA VAL A 41 4.31 -7.51 7.00
C VAL A 41 4.99 -7.98 8.26
N ALA A 42 4.33 -7.83 9.41
CA ALA A 42 4.90 -8.21 10.70
C ALA A 42 3.80 -8.51 11.73
N LYS A 43 4.19 -9.11 12.86
CA LYS A 43 3.34 -9.13 14.05
C LYS A 43 3.16 -7.69 14.54
N PRO A 44 1.93 -7.27 14.87
CA PRO A 44 1.72 -5.95 15.44
C PRO A 44 2.45 -5.84 16.79
N ALA A 45 3.07 -4.69 17.04
CA ALA A 45 3.72 -4.42 18.33
C ALA A 45 2.70 -4.18 19.46
N THR A 46 1.46 -3.85 19.11
CA THR A 46 0.36 -3.55 20.03
C THR A 46 -0.96 -4.01 19.45
N ASP A 47 -1.96 -4.28 20.29
CA ASP A 47 -3.33 -4.61 19.84
C ASP A 47 -4.11 -3.38 19.33
N ASN A 48 -3.57 -2.17 19.47
CA ASN A 48 -4.18 -0.95 18.98
C ASN A 48 -4.05 -0.84 17.46
N TRP A 49 -5.16 -1.05 16.75
CA TRP A 49 -5.22 -0.89 15.29
C TRP A 49 -5.41 0.59 14.89
N PRO A 50 -4.74 1.06 13.82
CA PRO A 50 -4.90 2.43 13.37
C PRO A 50 -6.30 2.67 12.79
N ALA A 51 -6.90 3.81 13.15
CA ALA A 51 -8.13 4.27 12.52
C ALA A 51 -7.83 4.88 11.14
N GLY A 52 -8.56 4.44 10.11
CA GLY A 52 -8.45 5.00 8.77
C GLY A 52 -8.96 6.44 8.73
N LYS A 53 -8.18 7.36 8.15
CA LYS A 53 -8.64 8.72 7.83
C LYS A 53 -9.41 8.70 6.51
N ARG A 54 -10.69 9.05 6.52
CA ARG A 54 -11.55 9.07 5.32
C ARG A 54 -12.48 10.28 5.38
N GLU A 55 -12.62 10.96 4.25
CA GLU A 55 -13.62 12.01 4.05
C GLU A 55 -14.98 11.42 3.65
N PRO A 56 -16.09 12.15 3.84
CA PRO A 56 -17.42 11.72 3.43
C PRO A 56 -17.49 11.32 1.96
N ILE A 57 -18.19 10.22 1.66
CA ILE A 57 -18.34 9.70 0.29
C ILE A 57 -19.00 10.71 -0.66
N ALA A 58 -19.93 11.52 -0.13
CA ALA A 58 -20.65 12.52 -0.89
C ALA A 58 -19.74 13.61 -1.50
N GLU A 59 -18.53 13.80 -0.97
CA GLU A 59 -17.56 14.76 -1.50
C GLU A 59 -16.80 14.23 -2.72
N LYS A 60 -16.83 12.91 -2.96
CA LYS A 60 -16.04 12.24 -4.00
C LYS A 60 -16.87 11.49 -5.03
N VAL A 61 -18.19 11.40 -4.83
CA VAL A 61 -19.08 10.58 -5.66
C VAL A 61 -20.25 11.41 -6.16
N ASN A 62 -20.42 11.44 -7.48
CA ASN A 62 -21.61 11.96 -8.15
C ASN A 62 -22.49 10.78 -8.57
N TRP A 63 -23.73 10.75 -8.07
CA TRP A 63 -24.71 9.74 -8.46
C TRP A 63 -25.50 10.22 -9.66
N VAL A 64 -25.43 9.50 -10.78
CA VAL A 64 -26.24 9.77 -11.97
C VAL A 64 -27.54 8.97 -11.85
N ARG A 65 -28.68 9.65 -12.02
CA ARG A 65 -30.02 9.05 -12.12
C ARG A 65 -30.62 9.49 -13.45
N GLU A 66 -31.50 8.66 -14.00
CA GLU A 66 -32.25 8.94 -15.25
C GLU A 66 -33.12 10.20 -15.15
#